data_AF-A0AAJ5BCU7-F1
#
_entry.id   AF-A0AAJ5BCU7-F1
#
_cell.length_a   1.000
_cell.length_b   1.000
_cell.length_c   1.000
_cell.angle_alpha   90.00
_cell.angle_beta   90.00
_cell.angle_gamma   90.00
#
_symmetry.space_group_name_H-M   'P 1'
#
loop_
_entity.id
_entity.type
_entity.pdbx_description
1 polymer ?
#
loop_
_entity_poly.entity_id
_entity_poly.type
_entity_poly.pdbx_seq_one_letter_code
_entity_poly.pdbx_strand_id
1 'polypeptide(L)'
;MNSSTKLYGVAEFVLFITSYIPLFILILFKQFSENIDFLNWGGINIESLWFFATKFLFSTFLIIISILSLIGCKLLFLNFEKNINNGENVTLVDLKNRNNESIGYIATYIIPFIFQSFSSWYEIFAFFFLMLIIYRIYVNSNLLLINPILSFKYSIFEIEYEEQNGKKRNGLIIIKDKQLEEDSIITIYSIGHKLFYAQKN
;
A
#
# COMPACT_ATOMS: atom_id res chain seq x y z
N MET A 1 18.56 -13.43 12.71
CA MET A 1 17.50 -12.50 12.23
C MET A 1 16.35 -13.36 11.73
N ASN A 2 15.21 -13.39 12.44
CA ASN A 2 14.14 -14.38 12.25
C ASN A 2 13.43 -14.22 10.90
N SER A 3 13.15 -15.33 10.22
CA SER A 3 12.44 -15.36 8.93
C SER A 3 11.07 -14.66 8.98
N SER A 4 10.38 -14.71 10.14
CA SER A 4 9.11 -14.03 10.38
C SER A 4 9.24 -12.51 10.28
N THR A 5 10.22 -11.89 10.94
CA THR A 5 10.47 -10.43 10.86
C THR A 5 10.78 -9.95 9.45
N LYS A 6 11.44 -10.78 8.63
CA LYS A 6 11.73 -10.45 7.23
C LYS A 6 10.46 -10.47 6.37
N LEU A 7 9.53 -11.39 6.65
CA LEU A 7 8.25 -11.49 5.94
C LEU A 7 7.36 -10.27 6.22
N TYR A 8 7.35 -9.78 7.47
CA TYR A 8 6.60 -8.57 7.85
C TYR A 8 7.12 -7.32 7.14
N GLY A 9 8.42 -7.10 7.09
CA GLY A 9 8.97 -5.93 6.39
C GLY A 9 8.69 -5.92 4.88
N VAL A 10 8.66 -7.10 4.24
CA VAL A 10 8.28 -7.21 2.82
C VAL A 10 6.80 -6.91 2.63
N ALA A 11 5.93 -7.40 3.51
CA ALA A 11 4.50 -7.11 3.49
C ALA A 11 4.22 -5.60 3.63
N GLU A 12 4.86 -4.94 4.61
CA GLU A 12 4.74 -3.50 4.83
C GLU A 12 5.20 -2.71 3.61
N PHE A 13 6.34 -3.08 3.02
CA PHE A 13 6.85 -2.44 1.81
C PHE A 13 5.91 -2.60 0.61
N VAL A 14 5.38 -3.80 0.39
CA VAL A 14 4.41 -4.06 -0.70
C VAL A 14 3.15 -3.23 -0.52
N LEU A 15 2.60 -3.18 0.70
CA LEU A 15 1.40 -2.39 1.01
C LEU A 15 1.65 -0.90 0.87
N PHE A 16 2.82 -0.43 1.29
CA PHE A 16 3.27 0.94 1.11
C PHE A 16 3.32 1.31 -0.38
N ILE A 17 4.09 0.61 -1.20
CA ILE A 17 4.21 0.92 -2.64
C ILE A 17 2.84 0.91 -3.32
N THR A 18 2.00 -0.07 -3.00
CA THR A 18 0.65 -0.18 -3.57
C THR A 18 -0.21 1.05 -3.24
N SER A 19 -0.05 1.66 -2.06
CA SER A 19 -0.79 2.87 -1.66
C SER A 19 -0.44 4.12 -2.50
N TYR A 20 0.74 4.16 -3.11
CA TYR A 20 1.21 5.28 -3.95
C TYR A 20 1.03 5.04 -5.45
N ILE A 21 0.50 3.88 -5.87
CA ILE A 21 0.23 3.63 -7.30
C ILE A 21 -0.63 4.73 -7.95
N PRO A 22 -1.69 5.30 -7.31
CA PRO A 22 -2.41 6.42 -7.89
C PRO A 22 -1.51 7.62 -8.22
N LEU A 23 -0.57 7.94 -7.31
CA LEU A 23 0.43 8.98 -7.55
C LEU A 23 1.37 8.59 -8.69
N PHE A 24 1.87 7.34 -8.72
CA PHE A 24 2.77 6.89 -9.78
C PHE A 24 2.10 6.96 -11.16
N ILE A 25 0.81 6.61 -11.26
CA ILE A 25 0.03 6.75 -12.50
C ILE A 25 0.01 8.21 -12.97
N LEU A 26 -0.21 9.17 -12.07
CA LEU A 26 -0.20 10.60 -12.41
C LEU A 26 1.17 11.06 -12.89
N ILE A 27 2.24 10.64 -12.20
CA ILE A 27 3.62 10.93 -12.60
C ILE A 27 3.92 10.35 -13.99
N LEU A 28 3.45 9.13 -14.26
CA LEU A 28 3.59 8.49 -15.58
C LEU A 28 2.90 9.31 -16.67
N PHE A 29 1.63 9.68 -16.47
CA PHE A 29 0.92 10.52 -17.44
C PHE A 29 1.66 11.82 -17.71
N LYS A 30 2.18 12.47 -16.66
CA LYS A 30 2.96 13.70 -16.78
C LYS A 30 4.25 13.49 -17.57
N GLN A 31 5.06 12.49 -17.21
CA GLN A 31 6.31 12.19 -17.91
C GLN A 31 6.09 11.79 -19.38
N PHE A 32 5.07 10.98 -19.67
CA PHE A 32 4.74 10.63 -21.04
C PHE A 32 4.27 11.85 -21.83
N SER A 33 3.43 12.71 -21.24
CA SER A 33 2.98 13.94 -21.89
C SER A 33 4.13 14.90 -22.21
N GLU A 34 5.15 15.00 -21.35
CA GLU A 34 6.31 15.87 -21.55
C GLU A 34 7.34 15.32 -22.53
N ASN A 35 7.38 14.01 -22.73
CA ASN A 35 8.41 13.34 -23.53
C ASN A 35 7.84 12.58 -24.75
N ILE A 36 6.59 12.84 -25.12
CA ILE A 36 5.90 12.12 -26.21
C ILE A 36 6.63 12.26 -27.55
N ASP A 37 7.25 13.42 -27.79
CA ASP A 37 8.02 13.69 -29.02
C ASP A 37 9.25 12.76 -29.16
N PHE A 38 9.76 12.27 -28.04
CA PHE A 38 10.88 11.33 -27.99
C PHE A 38 10.45 9.86 -28.04
N LEU A 39 9.14 9.58 -28.04
CA LEU A 39 8.59 8.22 -28.03
C LEU A 39 8.53 7.65 -29.45
N ASN A 40 9.70 7.39 -30.03
CA ASN A 40 9.85 6.79 -31.35
C ASN A 40 10.82 5.60 -31.32
N TRP A 41 10.64 4.63 -32.21
CA TRP A 41 11.56 3.51 -32.32
C TRP A 41 12.86 3.94 -33.01
N GLY A 42 13.91 4.20 -32.21
CA GLY A 42 15.24 4.60 -32.68
C GLY A 42 16.21 3.46 -32.98
N GLY A 43 15.80 2.20 -32.82
CA GLY A 43 16.67 1.02 -32.90
C GLY A 43 17.44 0.75 -31.60
N ILE A 44 18.32 -0.26 -31.61
CA ILE A 44 19.17 -0.65 -30.46
C ILE A 44 20.57 -0.09 -30.70
N ASN A 45 20.78 1.17 -30.33
CA ASN A 45 22.06 1.86 -30.43
C ASN A 45 22.33 2.62 -29.11
N ILE A 46 23.59 3.03 -28.89
CA ILE A 46 23.99 3.69 -27.64
C ILE A 46 23.24 5.02 -27.45
N GLU A 47 22.99 5.74 -28.53
CA GLU A 47 22.23 6.98 -28.51
C GLU A 47 20.77 6.75 -28.10
N SER A 48 20.07 5.75 -28.67
CA SER A 48 18.69 5.45 -28.24
C SER A 48 18.63 4.99 -26.79
N LEU A 49 19.62 4.23 -26.31
CA LEU A 49 19.73 3.85 -24.91
C LEU A 49 19.93 5.07 -24.00
N TRP A 50 20.74 6.04 -24.41
CA TRP A 50 20.94 7.28 -23.64
C TRP A 50 19.67 8.14 -23.59
N PHE A 51 18.97 8.29 -24.72
CA PHE A 51 17.67 8.98 -24.76
C PHE A 51 16.64 8.28 -23.88
N PHE A 52 16.55 6.95 -23.97
CA PHE A 52 15.67 6.17 -23.11
C PHE A 52 16.02 6.35 -21.63
N ALA A 53 17.30 6.25 -21.28
CA ALA A 53 17.76 6.42 -19.91
C ALA A 53 17.40 7.79 -19.34
N THR A 54 17.53 8.83 -20.15
CA THR A 54 17.28 10.21 -19.73
C THR A 54 15.78 10.54 -19.64
N LYS A 55 14.96 9.98 -20.54
CA LYS A 55 13.54 10.37 -20.67
C LYS A 55 12.54 9.39 -20.06
N PHE A 56 12.84 8.09 -20.08
CA PHE A 56 11.86 7.03 -19.76
C PHE A 56 12.30 6.08 -18.66
N LEU A 57 13.54 6.16 -18.15
CA LEU A 57 14.02 5.26 -17.09
C LEU A 57 13.19 5.37 -15.81
N PHE A 58 12.88 6.60 -15.36
CA PHE A 58 12.08 6.81 -14.16
C PHE A 58 10.66 6.28 -14.33
N SER A 59 10.00 6.58 -15.45
CA SER A 59 8.69 6.01 -15.80
C SER A 59 8.72 4.47 -15.82
N THR A 60 9.74 3.88 -16.45
CA THR A 60 9.88 2.43 -16.54
C THR A 60 10.07 1.81 -15.16
N PHE A 61 10.88 2.42 -14.31
CA PHE A 61 11.04 2.01 -12.91
C PHE A 61 9.71 2.06 -12.16
N LEU A 62 8.94 3.15 -12.27
CA LEU A 62 7.64 3.30 -11.62
C LEU A 62 6.63 2.24 -12.10
N ILE A 63 6.63 1.90 -13.39
CA ILE A 63 5.78 0.83 -13.94
C ILE A 63 6.17 -0.53 -13.34
N ILE A 64 7.45 -0.88 -13.38
CA ILE A 64 7.94 -2.17 -12.87
C ILE A 64 7.63 -2.33 -11.39
N ILE A 65 7.94 -1.32 -10.56
CA ILE A 65 7.70 -1.39 -9.12
C ILE A 65 6.20 -1.46 -8.80
N SER A 66 5.35 -0.77 -9.57
CA SER A 66 3.89 -0.85 -9.44
C SER A 66 3.39 -2.26 -9.73
N ILE A 67 3.79 -2.86 -10.85
CA ILE A 67 3.39 -4.22 -11.23
C ILE A 67 3.84 -5.25 -10.18
N LEU A 68 5.10 -5.18 -9.76
CA LEU A 68 5.64 -6.07 -8.73
C LEU A 68 4.88 -5.93 -7.41
N SER A 69 4.53 -4.71 -7.01
CA SER A 69 3.77 -4.48 -5.78
C SER A 69 2.33 -5.00 -5.87
N LEU A 70 1.65 -4.87 -7.01
CA LEU A 70 0.31 -5.43 -7.20
C LEU A 70 0.32 -6.97 -7.14
N ILE A 71 1.32 -7.60 -7.77
CA ILE A 71 1.51 -9.06 -7.70
C ILE A 71 1.81 -9.48 -6.26
N GLY A 72 2.73 -8.79 -5.59
CA GLY A 72 3.08 -9.04 -4.19
C GLY A 72 1.86 -8.91 -3.27
N CYS A 73 1.05 -7.87 -3.46
CA CYS A 73 -0.16 -7.61 -2.68
C CYS A 73 -1.17 -8.74 -2.89
N LYS A 74 -1.40 -9.16 -4.14
CA LYS A 74 -2.28 -10.30 -4.45
C LYS A 74 -1.81 -11.59 -3.77
N LEU A 75 -0.51 -11.91 -3.84
CA LEU A 75 0.05 -13.11 -3.20
C LEU A 75 -0.08 -13.05 -1.67
N LEU A 76 0.15 -11.89 -1.09
CA LEU A 76 0.05 -11.64 0.34
C LEU A 76 -1.38 -11.87 0.86
N PHE A 77 -2.39 -11.30 0.21
CA PHE A 77 -3.78 -11.53 0.62
C PHE A 77 -4.26 -12.96 0.36
N LEU A 78 -3.80 -13.61 -0.73
CA LEU A 78 -4.06 -15.04 -0.93
C LEU A 78 -3.46 -15.89 0.20
N ASN A 79 -2.29 -15.51 0.71
CA ASN A 79 -1.70 -16.18 1.86
C ASN A 79 -2.53 -15.94 3.14
N PHE A 80 -3.04 -14.74 3.36
CA PHE A 80 -3.91 -14.46 4.52
C PHE A 80 -5.21 -15.25 4.45
N GLU A 81 -5.87 -15.28 3.29
CA GLU A 81 -7.08 -16.08 3.06
C GLU A 81 -6.85 -17.57 3.29
N LYS A 82 -5.68 -18.11 2.92
CA LYS A 82 -5.35 -19.52 3.18
C LYS A 82 -5.12 -19.81 4.67
N ASN A 83 -4.59 -18.85 5.41
CA ASN A 83 -4.22 -19.02 6.81
C ASN A 83 -5.29 -18.56 7.81
N ILE A 84 -6.39 -17.95 7.36
CA ILE A 84 -7.47 -17.47 8.22
C ILE A 84 -8.05 -18.57 9.11
N ASN A 85 -8.07 -19.82 8.63
CA ASN A 85 -8.55 -20.98 9.39
C ASN A 85 -7.67 -21.31 10.60
N ASN A 86 -6.43 -20.80 10.65
CA ASN A 86 -5.53 -20.87 11.80
C ASN A 86 -5.69 -19.66 12.73
N GLY A 87 -6.68 -18.80 12.47
CA GLY A 87 -7.01 -17.63 13.27
C GLY A 87 -7.83 -17.97 14.52
N GLU A 88 -8.12 -16.94 15.30
CA GLU A 88 -8.87 -17.05 16.55
C GLU A 88 -10.23 -16.38 16.39
N ASN A 89 -11.27 -17.00 16.96
CA ASN A 89 -12.60 -16.39 17.05
C ASN A 89 -12.63 -15.39 18.19
N VAL A 90 -13.03 -14.16 17.89
CA VAL A 90 -13.16 -13.06 18.85
C VAL A 90 -14.52 -12.37 18.70
N THR A 91 -15.00 -11.81 19.80
CA THR A 91 -16.23 -11.01 19.82
C THR A 91 -15.88 -9.53 19.68
N LEU A 92 -16.53 -8.84 18.75
CA LEU A 92 -16.36 -7.41 18.56
C LEU A 92 -17.10 -6.63 19.66
N VAL A 93 -16.38 -5.71 20.31
CA VAL A 93 -16.89 -4.87 21.40
C VAL A 93 -17.13 -3.44 20.94
N ASP A 94 -16.23 -2.90 20.12
CA ASP A 94 -16.34 -1.55 19.55
C ASP A 94 -15.75 -1.53 18.13
N LEU A 95 -16.32 -0.67 17.29
CA LEU A 95 -16.01 -0.57 15.86
C LEU A 95 -15.87 0.87 15.42
N LYS A 96 -14.66 1.27 15.07
CA LYS A 96 -14.37 2.56 14.47
C LYS A 96 -13.93 2.40 13.02
N ASN A 97 -14.78 2.87 12.10
CA ASN A 97 -14.44 2.92 10.69
C ASN A 97 -13.35 3.96 10.44
N ARG A 98 -12.22 3.54 9.88
CA ARG A 98 -11.09 4.43 9.58
C ARG A 98 -10.95 4.72 8.08
N ASN A 99 -11.83 4.22 7.22
CA ASN A 99 -11.75 4.40 5.75
C ASN A 99 -11.65 5.88 5.32
N ASN A 100 -12.25 6.80 6.07
CA ASN A 100 -12.31 8.24 5.73
C ASN A 100 -10.97 8.97 5.88
N GLU A 101 -9.97 8.41 6.55
CA GLU A 101 -8.65 9.07 6.70
C GLU A 101 -7.85 9.09 5.37
N SER A 102 -8.25 8.27 4.39
CA SER A 102 -7.57 8.20 3.09
C SER A 102 -7.82 9.37 2.15
N ILE A 103 -8.91 10.10 2.38
CA ILE A 103 -9.22 11.32 1.64
C ILE A 103 -8.22 12.43 2.02
N GLY A 104 -7.89 12.55 3.32
CA GLY A 104 -6.88 13.50 3.81
C GLY A 104 -5.48 13.19 3.30
N TYR A 105 -5.16 11.90 3.14
CA TYR A 105 -3.93 11.44 2.51
C TYR A 105 -3.84 11.87 1.03
N ILE A 106 -4.90 11.64 0.24
CA ILE A 106 -4.92 12.04 -1.18
C ILE A 106 -4.67 13.55 -1.32
N ALA A 107 -5.35 14.38 -0.54
CA ALA A 107 -5.22 15.84 -0.64
C ALA A 107 -3.81 16.35 -0.28
N THR A 108 -3.19 15.79 0.76
CA THR A 108 -1.92 16.30 1.29
C THR A 108 -0.72 15.80 0.48
N TYR A 109 -0.79 14.57 -0.05
CA TYR A 109 0.36 13.94 -0.70
C TYR A 109 0.26 13.91 -2.22
N ILE A 110 -0.92 13.86 -2.84
CA ILE A 110 -1.02 13.74 -4.30
C ILE A 110 -0.97 15.11 -4.98
N ILE A 111 -1.63 16.12 -4.41
CA ILE A 111 -1.74 17.45 -5.02
C ILE A 111 -0.38 18.09 -5.36
N PRO A 112 0.62 18.13 -4.44
CA PRO A 112 1.90 18.79 -4.74
C PRO A 112 2.63 18.19 -5.94
N PHE A 113 2.48 16.88 -6.17
CA PHE A 113 3.19 16.17 -7.23
C PHE A 113 2.51 16.26 -8.60
N ILE A 114 1.23 16.64 -8.66
CA ILE A 114 0.54 16.86 -9.95
C ILE A 114 1.20 18.01 -10.73
N PHE A 115 1.69 19.03 -10.02
CA PHE A 115 2.29 20.23 -10.62
C PHE A 115 3.81 20.15 -10.75
N GLN A 116 4.42 19.10 -10.20
CA GLN A 116 5.87 18.93 -10.20
C GLN A 116 6.34 18.37 -11.54
N SER A 117 7.37 18.98 -12.14
CA SER A 117 8.13 18.36 -13.22
C SER A 117 9.02 17.24 -12.67
N PHE A 118 9.23 16.19 -13.47
CA PHE A 118 10.14 15.10 -13.15
C PHE A 118 11.17 14.94 -14.27
N SER A 119 11.73 16.07 -14.71
CA SER A 119 12.64 16.12 -15.86
C SER A 119 14.10 16.23 -15.42
N SER A 120 14.37 16.66 -14.19
CA SER A 120 15.72 16.79 -13.64
C SER A 120 16.03 15.69 -12.62
N TRP A 121 17.32 15.34 -12.52
CA TRP A 121 17.82 14.40 -11.51
C TRP A 121 17.56 14.87 -10.07
N TYR A 122 17.53 16.17 -9.84
CA TYR A 122 17.22 16.75 -8.53
C TYR A 122 15.78 16.42 -8.09
N GLU A 123 14.81 16.58 -8.99
CA GLU A 123 13.39 16.30 -8.70
C GLU A 123 13.16 14.81 -8.42
N ILE A 124 13.79 13.93 -9.20
CA ILE A 124 13.75 12.48 -9.00
C ILE A 124 14.36 12.10 -7.65
N PHE A 125 15.52 12.69 -7.30
CA PHE A 125 16.14 12.48 -6.00
C PHE A 125 15.26 12.96 -4.84
N ALA A 126 14.68 14.17 -4.95
CA ALA A 126 13.80 14.73 -3.94
C ALA A 126 12.56 13.84 -3.73
N PHE A 127 11.99 13.28 -4.80
CA PHE A 127 10.92 12.31 -4.73
C PHE A 127 11.31 11.06 -3.94
N PHE A 128 12.45 10.44 -4.25
CA PHE A 128 12.91 9.24 -3.51
C PHE A 128 13.21 9.54 -2.04
N PHE A 129 13.81 10.70 -1.77
CA PHE A 129 14.08 11.14 -0.40
C PHE A 129 12.78 11.30 0.40
N LEU A 130 11.77 11.96 -0.18
CA LEU A 130 10.46 12.09 0.46
C LEU A 130 9.81 10.72 0.67
N MET A 131 9.83 9.86 -0.35
CA MET A 131 9.25 8.53 -0.28
C MET A 131 9.88 7.68 0.84
N LEU A 132 11.19 7.83 1.07
CA LEU A 132 11.89 7.17 2.17
C LEU A 132 11.44 7.69 3.53
N ILE A 133 11.28 9.01 3.69
CA ILE A 133 10.75 9.59 4.94
C ILE A 133 9.35 9.06 5.21
N ILE A 134 8.47 9.07 4.19
CA ILE A 134 7.10 8.61 4.39
C ILE A 134 7.06 7.11 4.66
N TYR A 135 7.90 6.30 4.01
CA TYR A 135 8.04 4.88 4.33
C TYR A 135 8.47 4.65 5.80
N ARG A 136 9.41 5.46 6.32
CA ARG A 136 9.81 5.37 7.72
C ARG A 136 8.67 5.73 8.67
N ILE A 137 7.88 6.74 8.35
CA ILE A 137 6.69 7.09 9.14
C ILE A 137 5.65 5.96 9.04
N TYR A 138 5.46 5.39 7.85
CA TYR A 138 4.52 4.32 7.55
C TYR A 138 4.78 3.05 8.36
N VAL A 139 6.04 2.60 8.46
CA VAL A 139 6.40 1.39 9.24
C VAL A 139 6.34 1.62 10.76
N ASN A 140 6.64 2.84 11.22
CA ASN A 140 6.70 3.15 12.66
C ASN A 140 5.35 3.56 13.26
N SER A 141 4.41 3.99 12.43
CA SER A 141 3.05 4.30 12.86
C SER A 141 2.17 3.11 12.54
N ASN A 142 1.09 2.84 13.29
CA ASN A 142 0.09 1.83 12.90
C ASN A 142 -0.70 2.25 11.63
N LEU A 143 -0.09 3.06 10.75
CA LEU A 143 -0.62 3.71 9.53
C LEU A 143 -0.62 2.76 8.32
N LEU A 144 -0.91 1.49 8.53
CA LEU A 144 -1.51 0.65 7.49
C LEU A 144 -2.87 1.20 7.01
N LEU A 145 -3.35 2.25 7.70
CA LEU A 145 -4.55 3.01 7.43
C LEU A 145 -4.46 3.77 6.11
N ILE A 146 -4.78 2.94 5.11
CA ILE A 146 -5.54 3.16 3.90
C ILE A 146 -4.72 3.39 2.65
N ASN A 147 -4.37 2.25 2.11
CA ASN A 147 -4.06 2.08 0.71
C ASN A 147 -5.35 2.23 -0.13
N PRO A 148 -5.48 3.27 -0.98
CA PRO A 148 -6.68 3.48 -1.80
C PRO A 148 -7.02 2.27 -2.68
N ILE A 149 -6.00 1.57 -3.19
CA ILE A 149 -6.19 0.36 -3.99
C ILE A 149 -6.77 -0.77 -3.14
N LEU A 150 -6.32 -0.88 -1.88
CA LEU A 150 -6.86 -1.86 -0.95
C LEU A 150 -8.32 -1.54 -0.59
N SER A 151 -8.64 -0.26 -0.39
CA SER A 151 -9.97 0.21 0.01
C SER A 151 -11.08 -0.13 -0.99
N PHE A 152 -10.73 -0.40 -2.26
CA PHE A 152 -11.71 -0.87 -3.25
C PHE A 152 -12.29 -2.24 -2.92
N LYS A 153 -11.52 -3.11 -2.26
CA LYS A 153 -11.90 -4.51 -1.99
C LYS A 153 -12.05 -4.83 -0.51
N TYR A 154 -11.33 -4.13 0.36
CA TYR A 154 -11.33 -4.38 1.80
C TYR A 154 -11.66 -3.12 2.57
N SER A 155 -12.28 -3.30 3.72
CA SER A 155 -12.55 -2.26 4.71
C SER A 155 -11.53 -2.38 5.83
N ILE A 156 -11.17 -1.23 6.42
CA ILE A 156 -10.29 -1.19 7.58
C ILE A 156 -11.05 -0.62 8.77
N PHE A 157 -11.09 -1.41 9.84
CA PHE A 157 -11.70 -1.02 11.10
C PHE A 157 -10.65 -1.04 12.20
N GLU A 158 -10.69 -0.03 13.05
CA GLU A 158 -10.10 -0.14 14.38
C GLU A 158 -11.15 -0.74 15.29
N ILE A 159 -10.78 -1.84 15.97
CA ILE A 159 -11.69 -2.60 16.80
C ILE A 159 -11.17 -2.71 18.22
N GLU A 160 -12.11 -2.76 19.15
CA GLU A 160 -11.91 -3.40 20.45
C GLU A 160 -12.55 -4.78 20.38
N TYR A 161 -11.83 -5.82 20.81
CA TYR A 161 -12.31 -7.19 20.78
C TYR A 161 -12.00 -7.92 22.07
N GLU A 162 -12.86 -8.90 22.39
CA GLU A 162 -12.70 -9.78 23.53
C GLU A 162 -12.21 -11.16 23.06
N GLU A 163 -11.08 -11.60 23.62
CA GLU A 163 -10.57 -12.96 23.44
C GLU A 163 -11.43 -13.97 24.24
N GLN A 164 -11.37 -15.25 23.89
CA GLN A 164 -12.10 -16.32 24.60
C GLN A 164 -11.79 -16.41 26.11
N ASN A 165 -10.67 -15.82 26.54
CA ASN A 165 -10.24 -15.75 27.93
C ASN A 165 -10.80 -14.52 28.69
N GLY A 166 -11.67 -13.71 28.05
CA GLY A 166 -12.29 -12.51 28.62
C GLY A 166 -11.41 -11.26 28.60
N LYS A 167 -10.22 -11.29 27.99
CA LYS A 167 -9.36 -10.11 27.88
C LYS A 167 -9.75 -9.25 26.70
N LYS A 168 -10.01 -7.97 26.98
CA LYS A 168 -10.22 -6.94 25.96
C LYS A 168 -8.89 -6.44 25.39
N ARG A 169 -8.83 -6.33 24.08
CA ARG A 169 -7.67 -5.81 23.34
C ARG A 169 -8.12 -4.92 22.20
N ASN A 170 -7.20 -4.09 21.72
CA ASN A 170 -7.42 -3.24 20.57
C ASN A 170 -6.50 -3.62 19.41
N GLY A 171 -7.00 -3.44 18.19
CA GLY A 171 -6.26 -3.72 16.98
C GLY A 171 -6.92 -3.15 15.73
N LEU A 172 -6.19 -3.22 14.62
CA LEU A 172 -6.70 -2.92 13.29
C LEU A 172 -7.02 -4.22 12.56
N ILE A 173 -8.18 -4.26 11.92
CA ILE A 173 -8.57 -5.39 11.07
C ILE A 173 -8.71 -4.97 9.61
N ILE A 174 -8.31 -5.87 8.73
CA ILE A 174 -8.58 -5.80 7.29
C ILE A 174 -9.58 -6.91 6.95
N ILE A 175 -10.76 -6.54 6.46
CA ILE A 175 -11.85 -7.47 6.15
C ILE A 175 -12.46 -7.16 4.78
N LYS A 176 -12.95 -8.18 4.07
CA LYS A 176 -13.64 -7.98 2.77
C LYS A 176 -15.02 -7.34 2.94
N ASP A 177 -15.68 -7.62 4.06
CA ASP A 177 -16.99 -7.11 4.38
C ASP A 177 -16.98 -5.59 4.56
N LYS A 178 -18.03 -4.94 4.05
CA LYS A 178 -18.17 -3.47 4.11
C LYS A 178 -18.88 -2.98 5.38
N GLN A 179 -19.57 -3.89 6.05
CA GLN A 179 -20.37 -3.61 7.22
C GLN A 179 -20.07 -4.67 8.28
N LEU A 180 -19.75 -4.19 9.47
CA LEU A 180 -19.58 -4.98 10.67
C LEU A 180 -20.52 -4.40 11.73
N GLU A 181 -21.07 -5.28 12.54
CA GLU A 181 -21.93 -4.94 13.65
C GLU A 181 -21.19 -5.28 14.94
N GLU A 182 -21.44 -4.48 15.98
CA GLU A 182 -21.00 -4.80 17.34
C GLU A 182 -21.61 -6.15 17.77
N ASP A 183 -20.97 -6.81 18.73
CA ASP A 183 -21.32 -8.14 19.25
C ASP A 183 -21.22 -9.29 18.23
N SER A 184 -20.81 -9.03 16.99
CA SER A 184 -20.58 -10.09 16.00
C SER A 184 -19.28 -10.86 16.28
N ILE A 185 -19.32 -12.18 16.04
CA ILE A 185 -18.17 -13.06 16.15
C ILE A 185 -17.46 -13.10 14.80
N ILE A 186 -16.17 -12.78 14.82
CA ILE A 186 -15.32 -12.83 13.63
C ILE A 186 -14.08 -13.69 13.89
N THR A 187 -13.55 -14.30 12.83
CA THR A 187 -12.23 -14.94 12.89
C THR A 187 -11.16 -13.89 12.58
N ILE A 188 -10.14 -13.74 13.43
CA ILE A 188 -8.99 -12.86 13.19
C ILE A 188 -7.70 -13.67 13.08
N TYR A 189 -6.86 -13.33 12.10
CA TYR A 189 -5.54 -13.90 11.88
C TYR A 189 -4.48 -12.81 11.98
N SER A 190 -3.50 -12.99 12.88
CA SER A 190 -2.45 -12.00 13.08
C SER A 190 -1.52 -11.91 11.88
N ILE A 191 -1.40 -10.70 11.33
CA ILE A 191 -0.57 -10.39 10.14
C ILE A 191 0.42 -9.25 10.41
N GLY A 192 0.50 -8.78 11.66
CA GLY A 192 1.44 -7.75 12.09
C GLY A 192 1.23 -7.35 13.55
N HIS A 193 1.98 -6.37 14.02
CA HIS A 193 1.80 -5.85 15.37
C HIS A 193 0.46 -5.12 15.49
N LYS A 194 -0.47 -5.69 16.26
CA LYS A 194 -1.86 -5.20 16.40
C LYS A 194 -2.61 -5.07 15.06
N LEU A 195 -2.20 -5.82 14.03
CA LEU A 195 -2.84 -5.86 12.72
C LEU A 195 -3.30 -7.28 12.42
N PHE A 196 -4.56 -7.40 12.01
CA PHE A 196 -5.17 -8.69 11.74
C PHE A 196 -5.89 -8.68 10.38
N TYR A 197 -5.87 -9.84 9.71
CA TYR A 197 -6.78 -10.14 8.62
C TYR A 197 -8.00 -10.83 9.20
N ALA A 198 -9.21 -10.38 8.85
CA ALA A 198 -10.45 -10.85 9.45
C ALA A 198 -11.40 -11.44 8.41
N GLN A 199 -12.24 -12.37 8.86
CA GLN A 199 -13.33 -12.96 8.10
C GLN A 199 -14.56 -13.12 9.00
N LYS A 200 -15.73 -12.71 8.50
CA LYS A 200 -17.00 -12.95 9.16
C LYS A 200 -17.36 -14.44 9.10
N ASN A 201 -17.80 -14.98 10.24
CA ASN A 201 -18.29 -16.36 10.36
C ASN A 201 -19.70 -16.52 9.79
#